data_AF-A0A5D4NPU8-F1
#
_entry.id   AF-A0A5D4NPU8-F1
#
_cell.length_a   1.000
_cell.length_b   1.000
_cell.length_c   1.000
_cell.angle_alpha   90.00
_cell.angle_beta   90.00
_cell.angle_gamma   90.00
#
_symmetry.space_group_name_H-M   'P 1'
#
loop_
_entity.id
_entity.type
_entity.pdbx_description
1 polymer ?
#
loop_
_entity_poly.entity_id
_entity_poly.type
_entity_poly.pdbx_seq_one_letter_code
_entity_poly.pdbx_strand_id
1 'polypeptide(L)'
;MRFETSGVDKMKADLNRLDEVMSSHGMHRDGQWDYERVTYDKKFEIKEGTFYLRIQGHTVNGDIGKHDAIIQLMTPLLGKHYYPHGIEYGEGEHFPAHLVTTCEKLLGEIKAEVSGFAE
;
A
#
# COMPACT_ATOMS: atom_id res chain seq x y z
N MET A 1 -10.41 0.37 6.76
CA MET A 1 -11.07 1.02 5.60
C MET A 1 -10.40 0.58 4.29
N ARG A 2 -11.18 0.35 3.22
CA ARG A 2 -10.67 0.02 1.88
C ARG A 2 -10.86 1.20 0.92
N PHE A 3 -9.91 1.46 0.03
CA PHE A 3 -10.00 2.53 -0.98
C PHE A 3 -10.42 1.98 -2.35
N GLU A 4 -11.66 1.51 -2.46
CA GLU A 4 -12.22 0.84 -3.67
C GLU A 4 -12.19 1.73 -4.92
N THR A 5 -12.23 3.05 -4.76
CA THR A 5 -12.26 4.01 -5.87
C THR A 5 -10.88 4.53 -6.27
N SER A 6 -9.81 4.10 -5.60
CA SER A 6 -8.45 4.56 -5.89
C SER A 6 -8.00 4.16 -7.32
N GLY A 7 -8.40 2.97 -7.77
CA GLY A 7 -7.95 2.39 -9.04
C GLY A 7 -6.50 1.93 -9.03
N VAL A 8 -5.87 1.87 -7.85
CA VAL A 8 -4.51 1.33 -7.66
C VAL A 8 -4.49 -0.17 -7.93
N ASP A 9 -5.58 -0.86 -7.58
CA ASP A 9 -5.84 -2.28 -7.79
C ASP A 9 -5.85 -2.71 -9.26
N LYS A 10 -5.89 -1.76 -10.20
CA LYS A 10 -5.85 -2.00 -11.64
C LYS A 10 -4.45 -1.96 -12.23
N MET A 11 -3.45 -1.58 -11.42
CA MET A 11 -2.08 -1.40 -11.91
C MET A 11 -1.29 -2.70 -11.81
N LYS A 12 -0.60 -3.01 -12.90
CA LYS A 12 0.33 -4.12 -13.01
C LYS A 12 1.68 -3.58 -13.48
N ALA A 13 2.75 -3.77 -12.71
CA ALA A 13 4.03 -3.13 -12.99
C ALA A 13 5.24 -3.91 -12.45
N ASP A 14 6.43 -3.56 -12.96
CA ASP A 14 7.72 -4.09 -12.50
C ASP A 14 7.98 -3.78 -11.01
N LEU A 15 8.48 -4.79 -10.29
CA LEU A 15 8.74 -4.73 -8.85
C LEU A 15 9.74 -3.62 -8.47
N ASN A 16 10.85 -3.47 -9.20
CA ASN A 16 11.88 -2.49 -8.83
C ASN A 16 11.35 -1.06 -8.99
N ARG A 17 10.62 -0.83 -10.07
CA ARG A 17 9.98 0.48 -10.31
C ARG A 17 8.91 0.79 -9.28
N LEU A 18 8.15 -0.22 -8.85
CA LEU A 18 7.21 -0.07 -7.74
C LEU A 18 7.95 0.24 -6.44
N ASP A 19 9.02 -0.45 -6.11
CA ASP A 19 9.83 -0.20 -4.90
C ASP A 19 10.37 1.25 -4.87
N GLU A 20 10.86 1.75 -6.01
CA GLU A 20 11.33 3.14 -6.15
C GLU A 20 10.21 4.16 -5.88
N VAL A 21 9.05 4.00 -6.53
CA VAL A 21 7.90 4.92 -6.34
C VAL A 21 7.36 4.82 -4.91
N MET A 22 7.18 3.61 -4.37
CA MET A 22 6.67 3.44 -3.01
C MET A 22 7.61 4.09 -1.99
N SER A 23 8.92 3.87 -2.13
CA SER A 23 9.94 4.47 -1.27
C SER A 23 9.98 6.00 -1.37
N SER A 24 9.87 6.58 -2.58
CA SER A 24 9.84 8.03 -2.78
C SER A 24 8.63 8.69 -2.09
N HIS A 25 7.53 7.94 -1.97
CA HIS A 25 6.31 8.33 -1.26
C HIS A 25 6.32 7.98 0.24
N GLY A 26 7.45 7.49 0.77
CA GLY A 26 7.64 7.14 2.18
C GLY A 26 6.90 5.87 2.63
N MET A 27 6.54 5.02 1.67
CA MET A 27 6.00 3.69 1.94
C MET A 27 7.18 2.72 2.10
N HIS A 28 7.15 1.90 3.14
CA HIS A 28 8.22 0.95 3.46
C HIS A 28 7.75 -0.46 3.11
N ARG A 29 8.62 -1.24 2.46
CA ARG A 29 8.32 -2.63 2.12
C ARG A 29 8.57 -3.54 3.33
N ASP A 30 7.49 -4.07 3.89
CA ASP A 30 7.50 -5.04 4.97
C ASP A 30 7.25 -6.46 4.45
N GLY A 31 7.57 -7.47 5.27
CA GLY A 31 7.23 -8.86 4.94
C GLY A 31 8.09 -9.49 3.83
N GLN A 32 9.39 -9.15 3.79
CA GLN A 32 10.36 -9.67 2.79
C GLN A 32 10.54 -11.20 2.75
N TRP A 33 9.85 -11.95 3.62
CA TRP A 33 9.81 -13.41 3.63
C TRP A 33 8.66 -14.00 2.80
N ASP A 34 7.70 -13.17 2.36
CA ASP A 34 6.61 -13.61 1.49
C ASP A 34 7.09 -13.60 0.03
N TYR A 35 7.27 -14.79 -0.54
CA TYR A 35 7.76 -14.97 -1.91
C TYR A 35 6.69 -14.69 -2.98
N GLU A 36 5.43 -14.53 -2.58
CA GLU A 36 4.31 -14.33 -3.50
C GLU A 36 3.73 -12.92 -3.40
N ARG A 37 4.00 -12.19 -2.32
CA ARG A 37 3.40 -10.88 -2.06
C ARG A 37 4.40 -9.83 -1.66
N VAL A 38 4.04 -8.60 -2.03
CA VAL A 38 4.70 -7.40 -1.53
C VAL A 38 3.71 -6.61 -0.69
N THR A 39 4.18 -6.06 0.42
CA THR A 39 3.39 -5.21 1.30
C THR A 39 4.16 -3.93 1.55
N TYR A 40 3.58 -2.80 1.13
CA TYR A 40 4.10 -1.48 1.38
C TYR A 40 3.25 -0.79 2.41
N ASP A 41 3.86 -0.30 3.49
CA ASP A 41 3.18 0.37 4.58
C ASP A 41 3.73 1.77 4.80
N LYS A 42 2.84 2.74 5.01
CA LYS A 42 3.16 4.06 5.55
C LYS A 42 2.46 4.27 6.88
N LYS A 43 3.28 4.49 7.92
CA LYS A 43 2.83 4.73 9.28
C LYS A 43 2.45 6.21 9.46
N PHE A 44 1.32 6.43 10.12
CA PHE A 44 0.87 7.74 10.56
C PHE A 44 0.70 7.71 12.07
N GLU A 45 1.37 8.62 12.78
CA GLU A 45 1.19 8.83 14.22
C GLU A 45 0.53 10.19 14.42
N ILE A 46 -0.75 10.15 14.77
CA ILE A 46 -1.57 11.33 15.01
C ILE A 46 -2.20 11.24 16.40
N LYS A 47 -2.88 12.30 16.83
CA LYS A 47 -3.48 12.37 18.17
C LYS A 47 -4.48 11.23 18.43
N GLU A 48 -5.18 10.79 17.39
CA GLU A 48 -6.20 9.75 17.41
C GLU A 48 -5.61 8.32 17.44
N GLY A 49 -4.30 8.17 17.25
CA GLY A 49 -3.58 6.89 17.34
C GLY A 49 -2.58 6.66 16.21
N THR A 50 -2.17 5.40 16.08
CA THR A 50 -1.28 4.94 15.01
C THR A 50 -2.09 4.26 13.91
N PHE A 51 -1.83 4.66 12.67
CA PHE A 51 -2.49 4.13 11.49
C PHE A 51 -1.45 3.68 10.44
N TYR A 52 -1.86 2.76 9.58
CA TYR A 52 -1.03 2.25 8.50
C TYR A 52 -1.83 2.29 7.20
N LEU A 53 -1.35 3.07 6.23
CA LEU A 53 -1.79 2.93 4.86
C LEU A 53 -0.98 1.82 4.23
N ARG A 54 -1.68 0.79 3.75
CA ARG A 54 -1.11 -0.42 3.18
C ARG A 54 -1.49 -0.54 1.71
N ILE A 55 -0.49 -0.77 0.86
CA ILE A 55 -0.66 -1.20 -0.52
C ILE A 55 -0.02 -2.57 -0.65
N GLN A 56 -0.81 -3.56 -1.07
CA GLN A 56 -0.30 -4.91 -1.31
C GLN A 56 -0.28 -5.21 -2.80
N GLY A 57 0.54 -6.17 -3.19
CA GLY A 57 0.51 -6.75 -4.52
C GLY A 57 0.91 -8.22 -4.48
N HIS A 58 0.58 -8.94 -5.54
CA HIS A 58 0.99 -10.33 -5.72
C HIS A 58 1.71 -10.49 -7.06
N THR A 59 2.64 -11.44 -7.12
CA THR A 59 3.39 -11.75 -8.32
C THR A 59 2.48 -12.40 -9.37
N VAL A 60 2.42 -11.81 -10.55
CA VAL A 60 1.75 -12.41 -11.73
C VAL A 60 2.74 -13.22 -12.56
N ASN A 61 4.00 -12.77 -12.60
CA ASN A 61 5.10 -13.44 -13.28
C ASN A 61 6.43 -13.06 -12.62
N GLY A 62 7.42 -13.96 -12.68
CA GLY A 62 8.74 -13.74 -12.12
C GLY A 62 8.90 -14.21 -10.67
N ASP A 63 9.93 -13.68 -10.00
CA ASP A 63 10.39 -14.07 -8.67
C ASP A 63 10.73 -12.83 -7.85
N ILE A 64 9.97 -12.61 -6.77
CA ILE A 64 10.15 -11.50 -5.84
C ILE A 64 11.55 -11.53 -5.21
N GLY A 65 12.06 -12.70 -4.84
CA GLY A 65 13.36 -12.83 -4.17
C GLY A 65 14.54 -12.45 -5.08
N LYS A 66 14.36 -12.63 -6.39
CA LYS A 66 15.35 -12.20 -7.41
C LYS A 66 15.19 -10.75 -7.85
N HIS A 67 14.22 -10.02 -7.30
CA HIS A 67 13.91 -8.65 -7.72
C HIS A 67 13.56 -8.56 -9.21
N ASP A 68 12.93 -9.60 -9.76
CA ASP A 68 12.54 -9.68 -11.17
C ASP A 68 11.13 -10.25 -11.23
N ALA A 69 10.14 -9.38 -11.02
CA ALA A 69 8.75 -9.76 -10.91
C ALA A 69 7.81 -8.67 -11.41
N ILE A 70 6.72 -9.10 -12.04
CA ILE A 70 5.58 -8.24 -12.36
C ILE A 70 4.52 -8.42 -11.28
N ILE A 71 4.15 -7.31 -10.65
CA ILE A 71 3.25 -7.28 -9.50
C ILE A 71 1.90 -6.70 -9.92
N GLN A 72 0.83 -7.42 -9.61
CA GLN A 72 -0.53 -6.90 -9.63
C GLN A 72 -0.84 -6.27 -8.28
N LEU A 73 -1.06 -4.96 -8.24
CA LEU A 73 -1.45 -4.26 -7.02
C LEU A 73 -2.90 -4.61 -6.64
N MET A 74 -3.17 -4.51 -5.34
CA MET A 74 -4.47 -4.78 -4.72
C MET A 74 -5.10 -3.49 -4.20
N THR A 75 -6.38 -3.56 -3.82
CA THR A 75 -7.09 -2.45 -3.20
C THR A 75 -6.36 -1.97 -1.94
N PRO A 76 -5.94 -0.70 -1.87
CA PRO A 76 -5.28 -0.15 -0.69
C PRO A 76 -6.18 -0.21 0.55
N LEU A 77 -5.55 -0.36 1.70
CA LEU A 77 -6.20 -0.46 3.00
C LEU A 77 -5.64 0.58 3.96
N LEU A 78 -6.51 1.24 4.72
CA LEU A 78 -6.11 1.99 5.91
C LEU A 78 -6.52 1.19 7.14
N GLY A 79 -5.52 0.83 7.94
CA GLY A 79 -5.70 0.11 9.20
C GLY A 79 -5.35 0.97 10.40
N LYS A 80 -6.02 0.72 11.52
CA LYS A 80 -5.69 1.33 12.80
C LYS A 80 -4.99 0.31 13.68
N HIS A 81 -3.85 0.69 14.26
CA HIS A 81 -3.11 -0.17 15.15
C HIS A 81 -3.59 0.00 16.59
N TYR A 82 -4.06 -1.10 17.16
CA TYR A 82 -4.33 -1.24 18.58
C TYR A 82 -3.21 -2.04 19.21
N TYR A 83 -2.28 -1.38 19.86
CA TYR A 83 -1.28 -2.12 20.63
C TYR A 83 -1.94 -2.69 21.91
N PRO A 84 -1.76 -3.99 22.25
CA PRO A 84 -0.92 -5.01 21.60
C PRO A 84 -1.67 -5.93 20.61
N HIS A 85 -2.93 -5.64 20.29
CA HIS A 85 -3.85 -6.49 19.53
C HIS A 85 -3.65 -6.51 18.00
N GLY A 86 -2.83 -5.60 17.45
CA GLY A 86 -2.51 -5.58 16.01
C GLY A 86 -3.32 -4.54 15.22
N ILE A 87 -3.39 -4.72 13.90
CA ILE A 87 -3.99 -3.74 12.99
C ILE A 87 -5.39 -4.18 12.59
N GLU A 88 -6.37 -3.33 12.85
CA GLU A 88 -7.78 -3.54 12.52
C GLU A 88 -8.19 -2.69 11.30
N TYR A 89 -9.02 -3.28 10.43
CA TYR A 89 -9.42 -2.67 9.15
C TYR A 89 -10.95 -2.53 8.99
N GLY A 90 -11.74 -2.97 9.99
CA GLY A 90 -13.19 -3.22 9.88
C GLY A 90 -14.15 -2.07 10.19
N GLU A 91 -15.46 -2.36 10.17
CA GLU A 91 -16.58 -1.40 10.23
C GLU A 91 -16.79 -0.70 11.59
N GLY A 92 -16.08 -1.13 12.64
CA GLY A 92 -16.11 -0.48 13.96
C GLY A 92 -15.06 0.62 14.14
N GLU A 93 -14.21 0.84 13.13
CA GLU A 93 -13.04 1.71 13.23
C GLU A 93 -13.33 3.15 12.84
N HIS A 94 -12.88 4.09 13.68
CA HIS A 94 -12.90 5.51 13.34
C HIS A 94 -11.61 5.91 12.62
N PHE A 95 -11.75 6.29 11.35
CA PHE A 95 -10.67 6.87 10.55
C PHE A 95 -10.89 8.39 10.42
N PRO A 96 -9.99 9.23 10.97
CA PRO A 96 -10.14 10.67 10.91
C PRO A 96 -10.20 11.19 9.46
N ALA A 97 -11.14 12.07 9.15
CA ALA A 97 -11.33 12.56 7.78
C ALA A 97 -10.07 13.17 7.17
N HIS A 98 -9.29 13.93 7.97
CA HIS A 98 -8.03 14.52 7.52
C HIS A 98 -6.99 13.47 7.11
N LEU A 99 -6.95 12.33 7.80
CA LEU A 99 -6.07 11.20 7.48
C LEU A 99 -6.55 10.52 6.20
N VAL A 100 -7.85 10.27 6.06
CA VAL A 100 -8.43 9.69 4.84
C VAL A 100 -8.10 10.54 3.61
N THR A 101 -8.31 11.86 3.67
CA THR A 101 -7.96 12.77 2.57
C THR A 101 -6.45 12.76 2.25
N THR A 102 -5.60 12.65 3.28
CA THR A 102 -4.15 12.54 3.08
C THR A 102 -3.80 11.24 2.35
N CYS A 103 -4.41 10.11 2.73
CA CYS A 103 -4.23 8.83 2.06
C CYS A 103 -4.76 8.87 0.61
N GLU A 104 -5.94 9.43 0.36
CA GLU A 104 -6.49 9.56 -1.00
C GLU A 104 -5.57 10.37 -1.92
N LYS A 105 -5.02 11.48 -1.43
CA LYS A 105 -4.05 12.29 -2.17
C LYS A 105 -2.80 11.48 -2.50
N LEU A 106 -2.21 10.81 -1.51
CA LEU A 106 -1.00 10.00 -1.69
C LEU A 106 -1.24 8.86 -2.69
N LEU A 107 -2.38 8.17 -2.61
CA LEU A 107 -2.75 7.13 -3.57
C LEU A 107 -2.93 7.68 -4.98
N GLY A 108 -3.45 8.91 -5.12
CA GLY A 108 -3.55 9.60 -6.40
C GLY A 108 -2.17 9.91 -7.01
N GLU A 109 -1.22 10.37 -6.20
CA GLU A 109 0.16 10.65 -6.62
C GLU A 109 0.89 9.37 -7.04
N ILE A 110 0.85 8.32 -6.20
CA ILE A 110 1.43 7.01 -6.52
C ILE A 110 0.84 6.46 -7.81
N LYS A 111 -0.49 6.50 -7.95
CA LYS A 111 -1.16 6.03 -9.16
C LYS A 111 -0.70 6.78 -10.40
N ALA A 112 -0.58 8.10 -10.35
CA ALA A 112 -0.15 8.90 -11.48
C ALA A 112 1.25 8.52 -11.94
N GLU A 113 2.19 8.30 -11.01
CA GLU A 113 3.55 7.88 -11.32
C GLU A 113 3.61 6.45 -11.86
N VAL A 114 2.94 5.51 -11.20
CA VAL A 114 2.88 4.09 -11.64
C VAL A 114 2.22 3.95 -13.01
N SER A 115 1.19 4.76 -13.31
CA SER A 115 0.54 4.76 -14.63
C SER A 115 1.48 5.13 -15.78
N GLY A 116 2.61 5.79 -15.51
CA GLY A 116 3.64 6.06 -16.52
C GLY A 116 4.37 4.81 -17.01
N PHE A 117 4.18 3.67 -16.34
CA PHE A 117 4.87 2.42 -16.67
C PHE A 117 4.11 1.12 -16.36
N ALA A 118 2.91 1.23 -15.84
CA ALA A 118 2.03 0.08 -15.70
C ALA A 118 1.65 -0.47 -17.08
N GLU A 119 1.49 -1.78 -17.15
CA GLU A 119 1.01 -2.54 -18.31
C GLU A 119 -0.52 -2.72 -18.30
#